data_AF-A0A3E2NUX6-F1
#
_entry.id   AF-A0A3E2NUX6-F1
#
_cell.length_a   1.000
_cell.length_b   1.000
_cell.length_c   1.000
_cell.angle_alpha   90.00
_cell.angle_beta   90.00
_cell.angle_gamma   90.00
#
_symmetry.space_group_name_H-M   'P 1'
#
loop_
_entity.id
_entity.type
_entity.pdbx_description
1 polymer ?
#
loop_
_entity_poly.entity_id
_entity_poly.type
_entity_poly.pdbx_seq_one_letter_code
_entity_poly.pdbx_strand_id
1 'polypeptide(L)'
;MKVFRYHPPYKPSGRTSFPETAKRSGVYLIKENDKLVYIGVSLTDLYKTLYRHFQTWNDINYRTQKVKPPSDRVTYKNRMKRNRYTVRIVFCPPGQAARLERALIIKYQPRDNDVKYSQYTLTLADTKCIKEYDFEPVEQECPF
;
A
#
# COMPACT_ATOMS: atom_id res chain seq x y z
N MET A 1 11.43 -1.65 -13.77
CA MET A 1 10.11 -1.59 -13.09
C MET A 1 9.22 -0.58 -13.79
N LYS A 2 7.89 -0.74 -13.76
CA LYS A 2 6.96 0.30 -14.28
C LYS A 2 6.25 0.97 -13.11
N VAL A 3 6.41 2.27 -12.98
CA VAL A 3 5.87 3.08 -11.89
C VAL A 3 4.77 3.99 -12.44
N PHE A 4 3.66 4.09 -11.71
CA PHE A 4 2.54 4.96 -12.06
C PHE A 4 2.56 6.22 -11.20
N ARG A 5 1.80 7.25 -11.60
CA ARG A 5 1.54 8.42 -10.76
C ARG A 5 0.48 8.09 -9.70
N TYR A 6 0.38 8.92 -8.68
CA TYR A 6 -0.69 8.83 -7.69
C TYR A 6 -2.05 9.16 -8.31
N HIS A 7 -3.02 8.26 -8.16
CA HIS A 7 -4.40 8.46 -8.59
C HIS A 7 -5.41 8.03 -7.51
N PRO A 8 -6.62 8.61 -7.46
CA PRO A 8 -7.68 8.14 -6.55
C PRO A 8 -8.00 6.65 -6.80
N PRO A 9 -8.37 5.87 -5.76
CA PRO A 9 -8.69 4.45 -5.91
C PRO A 9 -9.95 4.20 -6.75
N TYR A 10 -10.89 5.15 -6.79
CA TYR A 10 -12.07 5.08 -7.63
C TYR A 10 -12.14 6.29 -8.55
N LYS A 11 -12.68 6.07 -9.74
CA LYS A 11 -13.05 7.12 -10.70
C LYS A 11 -14.30 7.86 -10.19
N PRO A 12 -14.59 9.07 -10.69
CA PRO A 12 -15.84 9.77 -10.36
C PRO A 12 -17.11 8.95 -10.62
N SER A 13 -17.05 8.01 -11.57
CA SER A 13 -18.15 7.07 -11.87
C SER A 13 -18.34 5.93 -10.85
N GLY A 14 -17.53 5.88 -9.79
CA GLY A 14 -17.54 4.80 -8.79
C GLY A 14 -16.82 3.51 -9.22
N ARG A 15 -16.36 3.42 -10.48
CA ARG A 15 -15.53 2.30 -10.95
C ARG A 15 -14.12 2.36 -10.37
N THR A 16 -13.47 1.22 -10.24
CA THR A 16 -12.07 1.13 -9.81
C THR A 16 -11.12 1.81 -10.80
N SER A 17 -10.09 2.47 -10.28
CA SER A 17 -9.12 3.23 -11.09
C SER A 17 -8.00 2.37 -11.68
N PHE A 18 -7.76 1.20 -11.12
CA PHE A 18 -6.60 0.34 -11.43
C PHE A 18 -6.98 -1.08 -11.89
N PRO A 19 -7.96 -1.29 -12.78
CA PRO A 19 -8.37 -2.63 -13.21
C PRO A 19 -7.22 -3.45 -13.82
N GLU A 20 -6.23 -2.81 -14.44
CA GLU A 20 -5.05 -3.41 -15.05
C GLU A 20 -4.08 -4.06 -14.06
N THR A 21 -4.30 -3.87 -12.76
CA THR A 21 -3.50 -4.50 -11.69
C THR A 21 -3.97 -5.92 -11.35
N ALA A 22 -5.07 -6.38 -11.95
CA ALA A 22 -5.62 -7.70 -11.70
C ALA A 22 -4.65 -8.80 -12.16
N LYS A 23 -4.44 -9.81 -11.30
CA LYS A 23 -3.52 -10.94 -11.55
C LYS A 23 -2.06 -10.52 -11.82
N ARG A 24 -1.63 -9.38 -11.27
CA ARG A 24 -0.26 -8.87 -11.40
C ARG A 24 0.43 -8.76 -10.05
N SER A 25 1.74 -8.92 -10.06
CA SER A 25 2.60 -8.68 -8.91
C SER A 25 3.13 -7.25 -8.85
N GLY A 26 3.40 -6.79 -7.65
CA GLY A 26 4.11 -5.53 -7.41
C GLY A 26 3.81 -4.92 -6.05
N VAL A 27 4.08 -3.63 -5.93
CA VAL A 27 3.90 -2.84 -4.71
C VAL A 27 2.88 -1.75 -4.96
N TYR A 28 2.09 -1.40 -3.94
CA TYR A 28 1.22 -0.25 -3.93
C TYR A 28 1.50 0.63 -2.72
N LEU A 29 1.40 1.94 -2.92
CA LEU A 29 1.61 2.96 -1.91
C LEU A 29 0.31 3.75 -1.78
N ILE A 30 -0.16 3.97 -0.56
CA ILE A 30 -1.42 4.66 -0.27
C ILE A 30 -1.10 5.94 0.50
N LYS A 31 -1.54 7.07 -0.06
CA LYS A 31 -1.54 8.36 0.63
C LYS A 31 -2.91 8.68 1.20
N GLU A 32 -2.93 9.31 2.37
CA GLU A 32 -4.09 9.94 2.99
C GLU A 32 -3.77 11.43 3.16
N ASN A 33 -4.56 12.31 2.55
CA ASN A 33 -4.32 13.76 2.56
C ASN A 33 -2.85 14.08 2.24
N ASP A 34 -2.36 13.50 1.14
CA ASP A 34 -1.00 13.67 0.59
C ASP A 34 0.16 13.06 1.41
N LYS A 35 -0.11 12.54 2.61
CA LYS A 35 0.84 11.82 3.46
C LYS A 35 0.84 10.33 3.17
N LEU A 36 2.00 9.71 3.03
CA LEU A 36 2.14 8.26 2.81
C LEU A 36 1.79 7.51 4.10
N VAL A 37 0.69 6.76 4.10
CA VAL A 37 0.20 6.07 5.30
C VAL A 37 0.34 4.57 5.26
N TYR A 38 0.43 3.96 4.07
CA TYR A 38 0.56 2.52 3.92
C TYR A 38 1.31 2.11 2.66
N ILE A 39 2.07 1.03 2.78
CA ILE A 39 2.77 0.36 1.68
C ILE A 39 2.45 -1.12 1.76
N GLY A 40 2.04 -1.71 0.65
CA GLY A 40 1.73 -3.13 0.58
C GLY A 40 2.24 -3.78 -0.69
N VAL A 41 2.38 -5.10 -0.64
CA VAL A 41 2.79 -5.94 -1.76
C VAL A 41 1.70 -6.93 -2.14
N SER A 42 1.66 -7.32 -3.41
CA SER A 42 1.00 -8.54 -3.84
C SER A 42 1.91 -9.31 -4.79
N LEU A 43 2.03 -10.62 -4.58
CA LEU A 43 2.83 -11.50 -5.43
C LEU A 43 2.04 -12.06 -6.62
N THR A 44 0.71 -12.03 -6.54
CA THR A 44 -0.16 -12.72 -7.50
C THR A 44 -1.30 -11.85 -8.01
N ASP A 45 -1.88 -10.98 -7.19
CA ASP A 45 -3.05 -10.18 -7.57
C ASP A 45 -3.07 -8.84 -6.82
N LEU A 46 -2.43 -7.82 -7.40
CA LEU A 46 -2.38 -6.46 -6.85
C LEU A 46 -3.77 -5.85 -6.72
N TYR A 47 -4.65 -6.06 -7.70
CA TYR A 47 -6.00 -5.52 -7.68
C TYR A 47 -6.74 -5.96 -6.41
N LYS A 48 -6.80 -7.27 -6.17
CA LYS A 48 -7.50 -7.79 -4.99
C LYS A 48 -6.85 -7.27 -3.71
N THR A 49 -5.53 -7.34 -3.59
CA THR A 49 -4.85 -6.95 -2.35
C THR A 49 -4.99 -5.45 -2.06
N LEU A 50 -4.91 -4.59 -3.08
CA LEU A 50 -5.12 -3.15 -2.95
C LEU A 50 -6.56 -2.81 -2.54
N TYR A 51 -7.56 -3.29 -3.28
CA TYR A 51 -8.95 -2.83 -3.10
C TYR A 51 -9.58 -3.30 -1.79
N ARG A 52 -9.01 -4.32 -1.14
CA ARG A 52 -9.33 -4.73 0.22
C ARG A 52 -9.25 -3.59 1.25
N HIS A 53 -8.35 -2.64 1.04
CA HIS A 53 -8.21 -1.46 1.90
C HIS A 53 -9.35 -0.45 1.71
N PHE A 54 -10.11 -0.54 0.63
CA PHE A 54 -11.16 0.42 0.27
C PHE A 54 -12.56 -0.21 0.22
N GLN A 55 -12.68 -1.47 0.65
CA GLN A 55 -13.94 -2.22 0.66
C GLN A 55 -14.40 -2.54 2.08
N THR A 56 -15.70 -2.80 2.21
CA THR A 56 -16.30 -3.34 3.43
C THR A 56 -16.11 -4.85 3.44
N TRP A 57 -15.75 -5.40 4.59
CA TRP A 57 -15.66 -6.84 4.80
C TRP A 57 -16.90 -7.35 5.54
N ASN A 58 -17.41 -8.50 5.13
CA ASN A 58 -18.59 -9.11 5.73
C ASN A 58 -18.25 -10.16 6.80
N ASP A 59 -16.99 -10.25 7.24
CA ASP A 59 -16.62 -11.17 8.30
C ASP A 59 -17.10 -10.66 9.68
N ILE A 60 -17.55 -11.61 10.51
CA ILE A 60 -18.13 -11.35 11.84
C ILE A 60 -17.22 -10.49 12.72
N ASN A 61 -15.90 -10.65 12.57
CA ASN A 61 -14.90 -9.89 13.33
C ASN A 61 -14.90 -8.41 12.94
N TYR A 62 -15.00 -8.10 11.64
CA TYR A 62 -15.10 -6.72 11.16
C TYR A 62 -16.44 -6.08 11.51
N ARG A 63 -17.54 -6.84 11.42
CA ARG A 63 -18.91 -6.35 11.67
C ARG A 63 -19.18 -6.02 13.13
N THR A 64 -18.56 -6.76 14.04
CA THR A 64 -18.78 -6.60 15.48
C THR A 64 -17.76 -5.68 16.14
N GLN A 65 -16.62 -5.40 15.48
CA GLN A 65 -15.45 -4.73 16.06
C GLN A 65 -14.96 -5.36 17.39
N LYS A 66 -15.49 -6.53 17.78
CA LYS A 66 -15.19 -7.20 19.05
C LYS A 66 -13.83 -7.88 19.03
N VAL A 67 -13.28 -8.11 17.84
CA VAL A 67 -11.94 -8.65 17.63
C VAL A 67 -11.22 -7.70 16.68
N LYS A 68 -10.03 -7.24 17.06
CA LYS A 68 -9.16 -6.46 16.18
C LYS A 68 -9.00 -7.29 14.89
N PRO A 69 -9.27 -6.74 13.69
CA PRO A 69 -8.95 -7.46 12.46
C PRO A 69 -7.48 -7.91 12.53
N PRO A 70 -7.10 -9.01 11.85
CA PRO A 70 -5.69 -9.40 11.78
C PRO A 70 -4.84 -8.16 11.55
N SER A 71 -3.76 -8.00 12.32
CA SER A 71 -2.88 -6.80 12.36
C SER A 71 -2.54 -6.23 10.98
N ASP A 72 -2.63 -7.08 9.96
CA ASP A 72 -2.19 -6.82 8.60
C ASP A 72 -3.31 -6.22 7.72
N ARG A 73 -4.55 -6.08 8.24
CA ARG A 73 -5.74 -5.67 7.48
C ARG A 73 -6.27 -4.30 7.89
N VAL A 74 -5.56 -3.25 7.47
CA VAL A 74 -6.02 -1.86 7.59
C VAL A 74 -7.09 -1.56 6.55
N THR A 75 -8.16 -0.86 6.90
CA THR A 75 -9.15 -0.35 5.93
C THR A 75 -9.35 1.15 6.07
N TYR A 76 -9.68 1.77 4.94
CA TYR A 76 -9.93 3.20 4.79
C TYR A 76 -11.39 3.49 4.45
N LYS A 77 -12.22 2.46 4.18
CA LYS A 77 -13.59 2.63 3.67
C LYS A 77 -14.42 3.64 4.46
N ASN A 78 -14.39 3.56 5.78
CA ASN A 78 -15.16 4.44 6.67
C ASN A 78 -14.62 5.88 6.73
N ARG A 79 -13.36 6.08 6.34
CA ARG A 79 -12.67 7.38 6.35
C ARG A 79 -12.68 8.08 4.98
N MET A 80 -13.07 7.39 3.91
CA MET A 80 -13.09 7.94 2.55
C MET A 80 -14.01 9.14 2.34
N LYS A 81 -15.01 9.34 3.22
CA LYS A 81 -15.90 10.52 3.15
C LYS A 81 -15.22 11.80 3.62
N ARG A 82 -14.23 11.68 4.51
CA ARG A 82 -13.55 12.81 5.17
C ARG A 82 -12.11 13.01 4.68
N ASN A 83 -11.47 11.95 4.20
CA ASN A 83 -10.07 11.94 3.82
C ASN A 83 -9.92 11.66 2.32
N ARG A 84 -8.96 12.32 1.69
CA ARG A 84 -8.58 12.09 0.29
C ARG A 84 -7.54 10.99 0.23
N TYR A 85 -7.81 9.94 -0.53
CA TYR A 85 -6.86 8.85 -0.73
C TYR A 85 -6.38 8.83 -2.18
N THR A 86 -5.06 8.68 -2.34
CA THR A 86 -4.45 8.41 -3.64
C THR A 86 -3.53 7.20 -3.53
N VAL A 87 -3.38 6.48 -4.64
CA VAL A 87 -2.63 5.24 -4.71
C VAL A 87 -1.63 5.34 -5.86
N ARG A 88 -0.42 4.86 -5.60
CA ARG A 88 0.63 4.65 -6.60
C ARG A 88 0.93 3.18 -6.73
N ILE A 89 1.09 2.71 -7.97
CA ILE A 89 1.42 1.32 -8.28
C ILE A 89 2.83 1.21 -8.84
N VAL A 90 3.53 0.17 -8.44
CA VAL A 90 4.84 -0.23 -8.96
C VAL A 90 4.77 -1.68 -9.41
N PHE A 91 4.72 -1.91 -10.73
CA PHE A 91 4.81 -3.27 -11.25
C PHE A 91 6.25 -3.78 -11.21
N CYS A 92 6.42 -4.92 -10.55
CA CYS A 92 7.69 -5.64 -10.44
C CYS A 92 7.45 -7.14 -10.23
N PRO A 93 8.41 -8.01 -10.58
CA PRO A 93 8.32 -9.45 -10.33
C PRO A 93 8.17 -9.78 -8.85
N PRO A 94 7.57 -10.93 -8.46
CA PRO A 94 7.29 -11.27 -7.07
C PRO A 94 8.50 -11.15 -6.12
N GLY A 95 9.67 -11.68 -6.54
CA GLY A 95 10.89 -11.61 -5.73
C GLY A 95 11.42 -10.18 -5.51
N GLN A 96 11.20 -9.28 -6.48
CA GLN A 96 11.56 -7.86 -6.34
C GLN A 96 10.50 -7.10 -5.53
N ALA A 97 9.22 -7.46 -5.67
CA ALA A 97 8.11 -6.79 -5.00
C ALA A 97 8.22 -6.88 -3.48
N ALA A 98 8.54 -8.07 -2.94
CA ALA A 98 8.72 -8.25 -1.50
C ALA A 98 9.90 -7.44 -0.94
N ARG A 99 11.02 -7.38 -1.68
CA ARG A 99 12.21 -6.60 -1.30
C ARG A 99 11.92 -5.10 -1.33
N LEU A 100 11.23 -4.65 -2.38
CA LEU A 100 10.86 -3.25 -2.55
C LEU A 100 9.88 -2.80 -1.46
N GLU A 101 8.87 -3.61 -1.11
CA GLU A 101 7.96 -3.31 -0.01
C GLU A 101 8.72 -3.09 1.30
N ARG A 102 9.60 -4.03 1.66
CA ARG A 102 10.42 -3.96 2.87
C ARG A 102 11.27 -2.69 2.90
N ALA A 103 12.00 -2.45 1.82
CA ALA A 103 12.83 -1.26 1.66
C ALA A 103 12.04 0.04 1.81
N LEU A 104 10.87 0.14 1.19
CA LEU A 104 10.01 1.32 1.25
C LEU A 104 9.41 1.52 2.64
N ILE A 105 9.00 0.45 3.33
CA ILE A 105 8.49 0.51 4.70
C ILE A 105 9.58 1.00 5.66
N ILE A 106 10.81 0.51 5.53
CA ILE A 106 11.92 0.95 6.39
C ILE A 106 12.31 2.41 6.09
N LYS A 107 12.30 2.81 4.82
CA LYS A 107 12.63 4.18 4.41
C LYS A 107 11.60 5.20 4.89
N TYR A 108 10.32 4.90 4.75
CA TYR A 108 9.25 5.88 4.96
C TYR A 108 8.49 5.72 6.28
N GLN A 109 8.64 4.59 6.96
CA GLN A 109 7.98 4.29 8.23
C GLN A 109 6.49 4.68 8.26
N PRO A 110 5.69 4.25 7.27
CA PRO A 110 4.28 4.66 7.18
C PRO A 110 3.49 4.15 8.39
N ARG A 111 2.66 5.01 8.98
CA ARG A 111 1.97 4.75 10.26
C ARG A 111 1.18 3.43 10.29
N ASP A 112 0.57 3.02 9.16
CA ASP A 112 -0.36 1.89 9.10
C ASP A 112 0.38 0.58 8.75
N ASN A 113 1.73 0.57 8.81
CA ASN A 113 2.60 -0.61 8.65
C ASN A 113 3.37 -0.97 9.92
N ASP A 114 2.98 -0.44 11.09
CA ASP A 114 3.61 -0.63 12.40
C ASP A 114 4.06 -2.08 12.69
N VAL A 115 3.18 -3.05 12.47
CA VAL A 115 3.45 -4.48 12.71
C VAL A 115 4.55 -4.99 11.78
N LYS A 116 4.51 -4.62 10.49
CA LYS A 116 5.51 -5.03 9.50
C LYS A 116 6.87 -4.39 9.78
N TYR A 117 6.89 -3.12 10.19
CA TYR A 117 8.12 -2.40 10.50
C TYR A 117 8.94 -3.13 11.59
N SER A 118 8.29 -3.54 12.67
CA SER A 118 8.95 -4.26 13.77
C SER A 118 9.57 -5.61 13.39
N GLN A 119 9.18 -6.19 12.25
CA GLN A 119 9.62 -7.52 11.80
C GLN A 119 10.72 -7.47 10.72
N TYR A 120 11.05 -6.29 10.20
CA TYR A 120 11.92 -6.19 9.03
C TYR A 120 13.35 -5.73 9.37
N THR A 121 14.32 -6.51 8.91
CA THR A 121 15.74 -6.13 8.85
C THR A 121 16.15 -5.97 7.39
N LEU A 122 16.84 -4.88 7.05
CA LEU A 122 17.37 -4.67 5.70
C LEU A 122 18.43 -5.71 5.36
N THR A 123 18.33 -6.30 4.17
CA THR A 123 19.38 -7.11 3.56
C THR A 123 20.08 -6.35 2.44
N LEU A 124 21.29 -6.78 2.05
CA LEU A 124 22.03 -6.18 0.92
C LEU A 124 21.22 -6.20 -0.40
N ALA A 125 20.39 -7.23 -0.60
CA ALA A 125 19.53 -7.36 -1.76
C ALA A 125 18.38 -6.33 -1.78
N ASP A 126 17.90 -5.91 -0.61
CA ASP A 126 16.88 -4.87 -0.47
C ASP A 126 17.45 -3.50 -0.89
N THR A 127 18.67 -3.20 -0.45
CA THR A 127 19.39 -1.96 -0.79
C THR A 127 19.64 -1.81 -2.30
N LYS A 128 19.88 -2.92 -3.01
CA LYS A 128 20.04 -2.88 -4.47
C LYS A 128 18.71 -2.54 -5.17
N CYS A 129 17.59 -3.10 -4.71
CA CYS A 129 16.27 -2.80 -5.28
C CYS A 129 15.87 -1.32 -5.08
N ILE A 130 16.30 -0.70 -3.98
CA ILE A 130 16.12 0.74 -3.73
C ILE A 130 16.79 1.59 -4.82
N LYS A 131 18.01 1.24 -5.24
CA LYS A 131 18.76 1.99 -6.25
C LYS A 131 18.12 1.92 -7.63
N GLU A 132 17.46 0.81 -7.95
CA GLU A 132 16.73 0.62 -9.21
C GLU A 132 15.35 1.31 -9.20
N TYR A 133 14.86 1.70 -8.02
CA TYR A 133 13.59 2.39 -7.87
C TYR A 133 13.79 3.89 -7.99
N ASP A 134 13.21 4.48 -9.04
CA ASP A 134 13.20 5.92 -9.21
C ASP A 134 12.20 6.56 -8.21
N PHE A 135 12.76 7.18 -7.18
CA PHE A 135 11.99 7.86 -6.16
C PHE A 135 11.46 9.18 -6.71
N GLU A 136 10.15 9.28 -6.88
CA GLU A 136 9.54 10.61 -6.85
C GLU A 136 9.82 11.22 -5.47
N PRO A 137 10.30 12.47 -5.39
CA PRO A 137 10.47 13.14 -4.12
C PRO A 137 9.11 13.16 -3.42
N VAL A 138 9.03 12.45 -2.30
CA VAL A 138 7.92 12.58 -1.36
C VAL A 138 8.27 13.82 -0.55
N GLU A 139 7.41 14.84 -0.55
CA GLU A 139 7.52 15.94 0.40
C GLU A 139 7.56 15.33 1.80
N GLN A 140 8.74 15.41 2.39
CA GLN A 140 9.11 14.70 3.59
C GLN A 140 8.57 15.51 4.76
N GLU A 141 7.39 15.16 5.26
CA GLU A 141 6.92 15.66 6.56
C GLU A 141 6.31 14.54 7.40
N CYS A 142 7.19 13.87 8.14
CA CYS A 142 6.84 13.37 9.47
C CYS A 142 7.62 14.17 10.51
N PRO A 143 7.02 15.23 11.08
CA PRO A 143 7.30 15.62 12.45
C PRO A 143 6.25 14.93 13.35
N PHE A 144 6.76 14.01 14.19
CA PHE A 144 6.14 13.42 15.40
C PHE A 144 5.05 12.36 15.22
#